data_AF-A0A958IEL1-F1
#
_entry.id   AF-A0A958IEL1-F1
#
_cell.length_a   1.000
_cell.length_b   1.000
_cell.length_c   1.000
_cell.angle_alpha   90.00
_cell.angle_beta   90.00
_cell.angle_gamma   90.00
#
_symmetry.space_group_name_H-M   'P 1'
#
loop_
_entity.id
_entity.type
_entity.pdbx_description
1 polymer ?
#
loop_
_entity_poly.entity_id
_entity_poly.type
_entity_poly.pdbx_seq_one_letter_code
_entity_poly.pdbx_strand_id
1 'polypeptide(L)'
;MIVLTKESWQDALRTIGFSEEIPLLAMHLGEIEEEMENVLDLLAVLRSDTQRADTEHAQETAVSLTITLEHLLHHMQTFLPPLQKQLDIDP
;
A
#
# COMPACT_ATOMS: atom_id res chain seq x y z
N MET A 1 -3.67 16.50 3.25
CA MET A 1 -3.77 15.05 3.01
C MET A 1 -5.24 14.71 3.06
N ILE A 2 -5.85 14.29 1.94
CA ILE A 2 -7.23 13.83 1.96
C ILE A 2 -7.16 12.40 2.47
N VAL A 3 -7.65 12.15 3.68
CA VAL A 3 -7.83 10.78 4.18
C VAL A 3 -9.02 10.22 3.40
N LEU A 4 -8.74 9.37 2.42
CA LEU A 4 -9.78 8.66 1.69
C LEU A 4 -10.37 7.61 2.63
N THR A 5 -11.59 7.83 3.10
CA THR A 5 -12.31 6.82 3.88
C THR A 5 -12.63 5.62 3.00
N LYS A 6 -12.84 4.44 3.60
CA LYS A 6 -13.32 3.24 2.89
C LYS A 6 -14.51 3.52 1.95
N GLU A 7 -15.38 4.45 2.31
CA GLU A 7 -16.51 4.89 1.48
C GLU A 7 -16.05 5.60 0.19
N SER A 8 -15.07 6.51 0.31
CA SER A 8 -14.51 7.21 -0.86
C SER A 8 -13.82 6.25 -1.84
N TRP A 9 -13.18 5.18 -1.36
CA TRP A 9 -12.61 4.16 -2.23
C TRP A 9 -13.67 3.34 -2.97
N GLN A 10 -14.78 3.02 -2.32
CA GLN A 10 -15.88 2.35 -3.00
C GLN A 10 -16.48 3.23 -4.10
N ASP A 11 -16.61 4.53 -3.87
CA ASP A 11 -17.13 5.47 -4.86
C ASP A 11 -16.16 5.65 -6.04
N ALA A 12 -14.85 5.70 -5.77
CA ALA A 12 -13.83 5.71 -6.81
C ALA A 12 -13.91 4.45 -7.69
N LEU A 13 -14.03 3.27 -7.09
CA LEU A 13 -14.16 1.99 -7.80
C LEU A 13 -15.41 1.94 -8.69
N ARG A 14 -16.56 2.38 -8.17
CA ARG A 14 -17.80 2.49 -8.96
C ARG A 14 -17.63 3.44 -10.14
N THR A 15 -16.93 4.56 -9.93
CA THR A 15 -16.70 5.57 -10.97
C THR A 15 -15.87 5.02 -12.12
N ILE A 16 -14.89 4.16 -11.85
CA ILE A 16 -14.06 3.51 -12.88
C ILE A 16 -14.65 2.20 -13.42
N GLY A 17 -15.91 1.92 -13.08
CA GLY A 17 -16.70 0.86 -13.72
C GLY A 17 -16.71 -0.49 -13.01
N PHE A 18 -16.14 -0.61 -11.80
CA PHE A 18 -16.31 -1.83 -11.01
C PHE A 18 -17.75 -1.96 -10.51
N SER A 19 -18.33 -3.14 -10.69
CA SER A 19 -19.68 -3.49 -10.21
C SER A 19 -19.69 -4.61 -9.18
N GLU A 20 -18.59 -5.36 -9.05
CA GLU A 20 -18.45 -6.54 -8.20
C GLU A 20 -17.28 -6.37 -7.23
N GLU A 21 -17.35 -7.05 -6.08
CA GLU A 21 -16.30 -7.08 -5.05
C GLU A 21 -15.81 -5.71 -4.51
N ILE A 22 -16.58 -4.65 -4.77
CA ILE A 22 -16.24 -3.26 -4.39
C ILE A 22 -15.80 -3.13 -2.92
N PRO A 23 -16.47 -3.73 -1.91
CA PRO A 23 -16.04 -3.59 -0.52
C PRO A 23 -14.66 -4.20 -0.22
N LEU A 24 -14.30 -5.28 -0.91
CA LEU A 24 -13.02 -5.97 -0.76
C LEU A 24 -11.91 -5.19 -1.46
N LEU A 25 -12.15 -4.75 -2.70
CA LEU A 25 -11.18 -3.94 -3.44
C LEU A 25 -10.94 -2.58 -2.77
N ALA A 26 -11.97 -1.96 -2.19
CA ALA A 26 -11.83 -0.72 -1.44
C ALA A 26 -11.01 -0.89 -0.15
N MET A 27 -11.15 -2.05 0.51
CA MET A 27 -10.28 -2.39 1.65
C MET A 27 -8.83 -2.49 1.18
N HIS A 28 -8.53 -3.27 0.14
CA HIS A 28 -7.16 -3.40 -0.37
C HIS A 28 -6.55 -2.07 -0.81
N LEU A 29 -7.33 -1.17 -1.43
CA LEU A 29 -6.83 0.17 -1.76
C LEU A 29 -6.49 1.00 -0.53
N GLY A 30 -7.32 0.96 0.51
CA GLY A 30 -7.02 1.61 1.79
C GLY A 30 -5.76 1.04 2.45
N GLU A 31 -5.61 -0.29 2.48
CA GLU A 31 -4.40 -0.93 3.02
C GLU A 31 -3.16 -0.58 2.16
N ILE A 32 -3.29 -0.44 0.83
CA ILE A 32 -2.19 0.00 -0.03
C ILE A 32 -1.75 1.42 0.34
N GLU A 33 -2.68 2.34 0.54
CA GLU A 33 -2.36 3.71 0.97
C GLU A 33 -1.64 3.71 2.33
N GLU A 34 -2.19 3.00 3.31
CA GLU A 34 -1.62 2.90 4.65
C GLU A 34 -0.21 2.29 4.63
N GLU A 35 -0.02 1.19 3.92
CA GLU A 35 1.29 0.55 3.84
C GLU A 35 2.29 1.38 3.04
N MET A 36 1.87 2.16 2.04
CA MET A 36 2.75 3.13 1.37
C MET A 36 3.21 4.25 2.31
N GLU A 37 2.33 4.76 3.18
CA GLU A 37 2.71 5.73 4.21
C GLU A 37 3.72 5.12 5.19
N ASN A 38 3.44 3.90 5.68
CA ASN A 38 4.35 3.17 6.57
C ASN A 38 5.73 2.93 5.94
N VAL A 39 5.78 2.56 4.65
CA VAL A 39 7.04 2.38 3.91
C VAL A 39 7.85 3.68 3.86
N LEU A 40 7.19 4.81 3.57
CA LEU A 40 7.88 6.11 3.50
C LEU A 40 8.45 6.52 4.85
N ASP A 41 7.70 6.32 5.93
CA ASP A 41 8.14 6.60 7.30
C ASP A 41 9.33 5.72 7.70
N LEU A 42 9.27 4.41 7.43
CA LEU A 42 10.36 3.48 7.73
C LEU A 42 11.63 3.79 6.92
N LEU A 43 11.50 4.21 5.65
CA LEU A 43 12.63 4.66 4.84
C LEU A 43 13.26 5.95 5.39
N ALA A 44 12.45 6.86 5.94
CA ALA A 44 12.95 8.08 6.58
C ALA A 44 13.70 7.76 7.87
N VAL A 45 13.17 6.86 8.70
CA VAL A 45 13.83 6.37 9.93
C VAL A 45 15.14 5.67 9.60
N LEU A 46 15.13 4.71 8.66
CA LEU A 46 16.32 3.98 8.24
C LEU A 46 17.43 4.92 7.74
N ARG A 47 17.06 5.96 6.99
CA ARG A 47 18.00 7.00 6.53
C ARG A 47 18.58 7.79 7.70
N SER A 48 17.77 8.14 8.70
CA SER A 48 18.24 8.82 9.90
C SER A 48 19.21 7.94 10.71
N ASP A 49 18.90 6.66 10.88
CA ASP A 49 19.74 5.73 11.67
C ASP A 49 21.08 5.47 11.00
N THR A 50 21.06 5.27 9.68
CA THR A 50 22.28 5.13 8.89
C THR A 50 23.16 6.38 8.94
N GLN A 51 22.58 7.59 8.92
CA GLN A 51 23.33 8.84 9.11
C GLN A 51 23.96 8.97 10.50
N ARG A 52 23.31 8.41 11.52
CA ARG A 52 23.80 8.37 12.91
C ARG A 52 24.77 7.22 13.18
N ALA A 53 25.02 6.35 12.21
CA ALA A 53 25.76 5.10 12.35
C ALA A 53 25.19 4.16 13.44
N ASP A 54 23.88 4.26 13.71
CA ASP A 54 23.17 3.39 14.64
C ASP A 54 22.82 2.08 13.93
N THR A 55 23.73 1.11 14.01
CA THR A 55 23.62 -0.15 13.23
C THR A 55 22.50 -1.04 13.75
N GLU A 56 22.29 -1.09 15.06
CA GLU A 56 21.28 -1.95 15.69
C GLU A 56 19.88 -1.48 15.31
N HIS A 57 19.57 -0.20 15.52
CA HIS A 57 18.27 0.35 15.18
C HIS A 57 18.01 0.34 13.66
N ALA A 58 19.05 0.55 12.83
CA ALA A 58 18.92 0.43 11.39
C ALA A 58 18.56 -1.01 10.94
N GLN A 59 19.09 -2.04 11.61
CA GLN A 59 18.74 -3.43 11.32
C GLN A 59 17.29 -3.74 11.69
N GLU A 60 16.85 -3.30 12.87
CA GLU A 60 15.45 -3.45 13.31
C GLU A 60 14.49 -2.75 12.34
N THR A 61 14.80 -1.50 11.96
CA THR A 61 14.00 -0.74 10.99
C THR A 61 13.96 -1.43 9.62
N ALA A 62 15.07 -2.02 9.17
CA ALA A 62 15.10 -2.76 7.91
C ALA A 62 14.23 -4.04 7.94
N VAL A 63 14.16 -4.72 9.09
CA VAL A 63 13.25 -5.86 9.28
C VAL A 63 11.79 -5.39 9.19
N SER A 64 11.42 -4.32 9.91
CA SER A 64 10.08 -3.75 9.84
C SER A 64 9.72 -3.32 8.41
N LEU A 65 10.64 -2.65 7.72
CA LEU A 65 10.45 -2.23 6.32
C LEU A 65 10.20 -3.44 5.41
N THR A 66 10.91 -4.54 5.61
CA THR A 66 10.73 -5.76 4.82
C THR A 66 9.33 -6.33 5.02
N ILE A 67 8.85 -6.42 6.26
CA ILE A 67 7.51 -6.93 6.59
C ILE A 67 6.43 -6.03 5.95
N THR A 68 6.55 -4.70 6.08
CA THR A 68 5.62 -3.75 5.48
C THR A 68 5.59 -3.86 3.95
N LEU A 69 6.74 -4.06 3.31
CA LEU A 69 6.81 -4.30 1.86
C LEU A 69 6.12 -5.61 1.45
N GLU A 70 6.20 -6.67 2.26
CA GLU A 70 5.48 -7.93 2.02
C GLU A 70 3.96 -7.75 2.11
N HIS A 71 3.47 -6.96 3.09
CA HIS A 71 2.05 -6.62 3.20
C HIS A 71 1.57 -5.80 1.99
N LEU A 72 2.32 -4.74 1.63
CA LEU A 72 2.03 -3.94 0.45
C LEU A 72 1.96 -4.82 -0.82
N LEU A 73 2.94 -5.72 -1.00
CA LEU A 73 2.96 -6.65 -2.12
C LEU A 73 1.72 -7.55 -2.13
N HIS A 74 1.30 -8.08 -0.97
CA HIS A 74 0.10 -8.90 -0.86
C HIS A 74 -1.17 -8.18 -1.33
N HIS A 75 -1.36 -6.93 -0.88
CA HIS A 75 -2.51 -6.14 -1.30
C HIS A 75 -2.44 -5.76 -2.79
N MET A 76 -1.26 -5.40 -3.30
CA MET A 76 -1.05 -5.14 -4.73
C MET A 76 -1.35 -6.37 -5.59
N GLN A 77 -0.88 -7.57 -5.21
CA GLN A 77 -1.14 -8.82 -5.93
C GLN A 77 -2.63 -9.17 -5.98
N THR A 78 -3.40 -8.74 -4.99
CA THR A 78 -4.85 -8.97 -4.94
C THR A 78 -5.60 -7.92 -5.76
N PHE A 79 -5.20 -6.66 -5.70
CA PHE A 79 -5.89 -5.54 -6.34
C PHE A 79 -5.54 -5.35 -7.83
N LEU A 80 -4.29 -5.60 -8.23
CA LEU A 80 -3.82 -5.30 -9.58
C LEU A 80 -4.54 -6.12 -10.68
N PRO A 81 -4.71 -7.46 -10.54
CA PRO A 81 -5.36 -8.26 -11.58
C PRO A 81 -6.80 -7.83 -11.91
N PRO A 82 -7.72 -7.61 -10.94
CA PRO A 82 -9.06 -7.13 -11.26
C PRO A 82 -9.04 -5.72 -11.85
N LEU A 83 -8.11 -4.85 -11.45
CA LEU A 83 -7.93 -3.53 -12.08
C LEU A 83 -7.47 -3.61 -13.53
N GLN A 84 -6.46 -4.41 -13.82
CA GLN A 84 -5.97 -4.63 -15.18
C GLN A 84 -7.08 -5.19 -16.08
N LYS A 85 -7.84 -6.16 -15.58
CA LYS A 85 -9.01 -6.72 -16.29
C LYS A 85 -10.09 -5.67 -16.54
N GLN A 86 -10.42 -4.85 -15.53
CA GLN A 86 -11.43 -3.80 -15.65
C GLN A 86 -11.05 -2.70 -16.64
N LEU A 87 -9.75 -2.41 -16.75
CA LEU A 87 -9.21 -1.36 -17.62
C LEU A 87 -8.74 -1.88 -18.99
N ASP A 88 -8.89 -3.19 -19.26
CA ASP A 88 -8.40 -3.84 -20.49
C ASP A 88 -6.90 -3.58 -20.73
N ILE A 89 -6.10 -3.71 -19.67
CA ILE A 89 -4.63 -3.53 -19.70
C ILE A 89 -3.97 -4.91 -19.68
N ASP A 90 -3.25 -5.26 -20.74
CA ASP A 90 -2.37 -6.42 -20.76
C ASP A 90 -1.07 -6.15 -19.94
N PRO A 91 -0.55 -7.16 -19.21
CA PRO A 91 0.64 -7.02 -18.36
C PRO A 91 1.95 -6.86 -19.13
#